data_AF-A0A6G1X4W9-F1
#
_entry.id   AF-A0A6G1X4W9-F1
#
_cell.length_a   1.000
_cell.length_b   1.000
_cell.length_c   1.000
_cell.angle_alpha   90.00
_cell.angle_beta   90.00
_cell.angle_gamma   90.00
#
_symmetry.space_group_name_H-M   'P 1'
#
loop_
_entity.id
_entity.type
_entity.pdbx_description
1 polymer ?
#
loop_
_entity_poly.entity_id
_entity_poly.type
_entity_poly.pdbx_seq_one_letter_code
_entity_poly.pdbx_strand_id
1 'polypeptide(L)'
;MKKFKSFIGLMISFVILSFYFIHQNQQIHLSEAHTTHQPVAIPESYESPKVDIHVQQDQSGTWLLELDTENFRFTPHKVGAEAPSYHEGHAHLYINGEKVNRLYGKYYNLGTLDEGENKIVVSLHSNNHGVLVYKGKRFKLLRW
;
A
#
# COMPACT_ATOMS: atom_id res chain seq x y z
N MET A 1 9.04 30.16 -42.75
CA MET A 1 7.97 29.13 -42.72
C MET A 1 8.47 27.70 -42.47
N LYS A 2 9.55 27.20 -43.13
CA LYS A 2 10.04 25.82 -42.92
C LYS A 2 10.54 25.53 -41.49
N LYS A 3 11.27 26.47 -40.87
CA LYS A 3 11.76 26.34 -39.48
C LYS A 3 10.63 26.23 -38.44
N PHE A 4 9.51 26.92 -38.66
CA PHE A 4 8.34 26.89 -37.77
C PHE A 4 7.59 25.55 -37.84
N LYS A 5 7.46 24.96 -39.04
CA LYS A 5 6.90 23.61 -39.21
C LYS A 5 7.75 22.52 -38.54
N SER A 6 9.08 22.66 -38.59
CA SER A 6 10.01 21.74 -37.91
C SER A 6 9.91 21.83 -36.39
N PHE A 7 9.70 23.04 -35.85
CA PHE A 7 9.52 23.26 -34.42
C PHE A 7 8.22 22.63 -33.90
N ILE A 8 7.12 22.78 -34.65
CA ILE A 8 5.82 22.17 -34.32
C ILE A 8 5.93 20.64 -34.32
N GLY A 9 6.60 20.05 -35.31
CA GLY A 9 6.82 18.61 -35.36
C GLY A 9 7.57 18.07 -34.14
N LEU A 10 8.60 18.79 -33.69
CA LEU A 10 9.38 18.44 -32.49
C LEU A 10 8.55 18.59 -31.20
N MET A 11 7.69 19.59 -31.12
CA MET A 11 6.78 19.76 -29.96
C MET A 11 5.74 18.64 -29.90
N ILE A 12 5.19 18.23 -31.03
CA ILE A 12 4.22 17.12 -31.08
C ILE A 12 4.90 15.80 -30.67
N SER A 13 6.12 15.54 -31.17
CA SER A 13 6.85 14.32 -30.76
C SER A 13 7.21 14.35 -29.27
N PHE A 14 7.58 15.51 -28.72
CA PHE A 14 7.84 15.67 -27.29
C PHE A 14 6.59 15.43 -26.44
N VAL A 15 5.43 15.94 -26.86
CA VAL A 15 4.16 15.73 -26.16
C VAL A 15 3.75 14.26 -26.20
N ILE A 16 3.86 13.60 -27.35
CA ILE A 16 3.58 12.15 -27.49
C ILE A 16 4.53 11.33 -26.60
N LEU A 17 5.82 11.65 -26.62
CA LEU A 17 6.81 10.99 -25.78
C LEU A 17 6.54 11.23 -24.29
N SER A 18 6.11 12.44 -23.92
CA SER A 18 5.74 12.78 -22.54
C SER A 18 4.51 11.99 -22.08
N PHE A 19 3.47 11.89 -22.91
CA PHE A 19 2.31 11.04 -22.61
C PHE A 19 2.67 9.56 -22.55
N TYR A 20 3.56 9.08 -23.42
CA TYR A 20 4.10 7.72 -23.33
C TYR A 20 4.85 7.49 -22.03
N PHE A 21 5.68 8.44 -21.61
CA PHE A 21 6.43 8.35 -20.35
C PHE A 21 5.52 8.45 -19.12
N ILE A 22 4.49 9.31 -19.14
CA ILE A 22 3.50 9.42 -18.06
C ILE A 22 2.66 8.14 -17.96
N HIS A 23 2.25 7.57 -19.10
CA HIS A 23 1.55 6.29 -19.15
C HIS A 23 2.43 5.13 -18.65
N GLN A 24 3.70 5.08 -19.08
CA GLN A 24 4.66 4.12 -18.57
C GLN A 24 4.92 4.31 -17.06
N ASN A 25 4.99 5.54 -16.57
CA ASN A 25 5.18 5.80 -15.15
C ASN A 25 3.99 5.31 -14.30
N GLN A 26 2.76 5.39 -14.81
CA GLN A 26 1.61 4.72 -14.18
C GLN A 26 1.74 3.19 -14.18
N GLN A 27 2.37 2.59 -15.19
CA GLN A 27 2.63 1.14 -15.27
C GLN A 27 3.85 0.70 -14.43
N ILE A 28 4.81 1.58 -14.15
CA ILE A 28 5.99 1.27 -13.31
C ILE A 28 5.62 1.10 -11.83
N HIS A 29 4.53 1.72 -11.37
CA HIS A 29 3.99 1.48 -10.02
C HIS A 29 3.30 0.12 -9.84
N LEU A 30 2.97 -0.58 -10.94
CA LEU A 30 2.43 -1.96 -10.91
C LEU A 30 3.54 -3.04 -10.83
N SER A 31 4.82 -2.67 -10.91
CA SER A 31 5.94 -3.61 -10.92
C SER A 31 6.88 -3.47 -9.71
N GLU A 32 6.36 -3.17 -8.51
CA GLU A 32 7.08 -3.56 -7.31
C GLU A 32 7.12 -5.10 -7.35
N ALA A 33 8.29 -5.68 -7.62
CA ALA A 33 8.49 -7.12 -7.79
C ALA A 33 7.63 -7.92 -6.80
N HIS A 34 6.46 -8.38 -7.26
CA HIS A 34 5.61 -9.27 -6.50
C HIS A 34 6.30 -10.64 -6.54
N THR A 35 7.41 -10.79 -5.82
CA THR A 35 7.72 -12.08 -5.22
C THR A 35 6.54 -12.33 -4.31
N THR A 36 5.56 -13.08 -4.79
CA THR A 36 4.39 -13.44 -4.01
C THR A 36 4.88 -14.36 -2.90
N HIS A 37 5.26 -13.76 -1.78
CA HIS A 37 5.70 -14.50 -0.60
C HIS A 37 4.56 -15.41 -0.17
N GLN A 38 4.89 -16.65 0.15
CA GLN A 38 3.90 -17.62 0.58
C GLN A 38 3.16 -17.08 1.82
N PRO A 39 1.83 -17.25 1.88
CA PRO A 39 1.08 -16.91 3.09
C PRO A 39 1.67 -17.59 4.32
N VAL A 40 1.72 -16.87 5.43
CA VAL A 40 2.15 -17.39 6.72
C VAL A 40 0.90 -17.77 7.50
N ALA A 41 0.60 -19.07 7.51
CA ALA A 41 -0.44 -19.63 8.36
C ALA A 41 0.03 -19.57 9.82
N ILE A 42 -0.73 -18.86 10.65
CA ILE A 42 -0.45 -18.73 12.08
C ILE A 42 -0.96 -20.00 12.78
N PRO A 43 -0.11 -20.72 13.54
CA PRO A 43 -0.54 -21.87 14.32
C PRO A 43 -1.58 -21.50 15.38
N GLU A 44 -2.50 -22.41 15.71
CA GLU A 44 -3.55 -22.14 16.71
C GLU A 44 -3.03 -21.95 18.15
N SER A 45 -1.76 -22.31 18.41
CA SER A 45 -1.09 -22.03 19.68
C SER A 45 -0.72 -20.56 19.88
N TYR A 46 -0.81 -19.74 18.83
CA TYR A 46 -0.58 -18.30 18.90
C TYR A 46 -1.89 -17.53 18.99
N GLU A 47 -1.87 -16.43 19.71
CA GLU A 47 -2.98 -15.48 19.65
C GLU A 47 -3.06 -14.85 18.25
N SER A 48 -4.29 -14.66 17.76
CA SER A 48 -4.51 -14.03 16.46
C SER A 48 -4.07 -12.58 16.50
N PRO A 49 -3.15 -12.15 15.60
CA PRO A 49 -2.89 -10.75 15.34
C PRO A 49 -4.16 -10.08 14.82
N LYS A 50 -4.47 -8.90 15.32
CA LYS A 50 -5.60 -8.09 14.85
C LYS A 50 -5.12 -6.70 14.49
N VAL A 51 -5.82 -6.10 13.55
CA VAL A 51 -5.70 -4.69 13.23
C VAL A 51 -7.09 -4.13 13.05
N ASP A 52 -7.40 -3.11 13.83
CA ASP A 52 -8.53 -2.22 13.63
C ASP A 52 -8.03 -0.90 13.04
N ILE A 53 -8.88 -0.26 12.26
CA ILE A 53 -8.52 0.98 11.57
C ILE A 53 -9.57 2.05 11.81
N HIS A 54 -9.09 3.27 12.05
CA HIS A 54 -9.90 4.46 12.20
C HIS A 54 -9.38 5.51 11.22
N VAL A 55 -10.30 6.18 10.54
CA VAL A 55 -9.97 7.20 9.53
C VAL A 55 -10.74 8.46 9.89
N GLN A 56 -10.03 9.58 9.98
CA GLN A 56 -10.60 10.87 10.35
C GLN A 56 -10.01 11.99 9.50
N GLN A 57 -10.85 12.95 9.13
CA GLN A 57 -10.40 14.15 8.43
C GLN A 57 -9.98 15.21 9.45
N ASP A 58 -8.87 15.90 9.19
CA ASP A 58 -8.51 17.10 9.93
C ASP A 58 -9.09 18.38 9.28
N GLN A 59 -8.88 19.52 9.92
CA GLN A 59 -9.38 20.81 9.44
C GLN A 59 -8.74 21.26 8.12
N SER A 60 -7.60 20.67 7.72
CA SER A 60 -6.96 20.98 6.44
C SER A 60 -7.57 20.21 5.27
N GLY A 61 -8.50 19.28 5.55
CA GLY A 61 -9.13 18.43 4.56
C GLY A 61 -8.33 17.16 4.25
N THR A 62 -7.24 16.91 4.99
CA THR A 62 -6.46 15.67 4.85
C THR A 62 -6.94 14.59 5.81
N TRP A 63 -6.75 13.34 5.40
CA TRP A 63 -7.23 12.17 6.12
C TRP A 63 -6.08 11.50 6.89
N LEU A 64 -6.30 11.26 8.17
CA LEU A 64 -5.40 10.50 9.03
C LEU A 64 -5.95 9.09 9.22
N LEU A 65 -5.12 8.09 8.94
CA LEU A 65 -5.35 6.70 9.27
C LEU A 65 -4.65 6.38 10.61
N GLU A 66 -5.39 5.81 11.54
CA GLU A 66 -4.90 5.22 12.79
C GLU A 66 -5.12 3.70 12.77
N LEU A 67 -4.07 2.95 13.06
CA LEU A 67 -4.07 1.50 13.24
C LEU A 67 -4.04 1.18 14.72
N ASP A 68 -5.00 0.41 15.20
CA ASP A 68 -4.91 -0.23 16.50
C ASP A 68 -4.61 -1.72 16.32
N THR A 69 -3.54 -2.21 16.92
CA THR A 69 -3.08 -3.58 16.72
C THR A 69 -3.03 -4.34 18.03
N GLU A 70 -3.64 -5.52 18.05
CA GLU A 70 -3.54 -6.48 19.14
C GLU A 70 -2.68 -7.66 18.69
N ASN A 71 -1.85 -8.20 19.60
CA ASN A 71 -1.00 -9.38 19.34
C ASN A 71 -0.10 -9.24 18.12
N PHE A 72 0.28 -8.00 17.80
CA PHE A 72 1.15 -7.68 16.69
C PHE A 72 2.10 -6.53 17.06
N ARG A 73 3.35 -6.64 16.65
CA ARG A 73 4.36 -5.59 16.85
C ARG A 73 5.03 -5.21 15.54
N PHE A 74 5.06 -3.92 15.24
CA PHE A 74 5.85 -3.42 14.12
C PHE A 74 7.35 -3.58 14.40
N THR A 75 8.07 -4.21 13.47
CA THR A 75 9.52 -4.43 13.57
C THR A 75 10.23 -4.05 12.26
N PRO A 76 10.29 -2.75 11.92
CA PRO A 76 10.85 -2.31 10.63
C PRO A 76 12.29 -2.79 10.39
N HIS A 77 13.09 -2.91 11.46
CA HIS A 77 14.49 -3.34 11.39
C HIS A 77 14.67 -4.84 11.07
N LYS A 78 13.61 -5.65 11.09
CA LYS A 78 13.65 -7.10 10.80
C LYS A 78 13.08 -7.46 9.44
N VAL A 79 12.52 -6.50 8.70
CA VAL A 79 11.89 -6.74 7.40
C VAL A 79 12.92 -7.31 6.42
N GLY A 80 12.53 -8.34 5.68
CA GLY A 80 13.44 -9.11 4.82
C GLY A 80 14.06 -10.33 5.49
N ALA A 81 13.69 -10.65 6.74
CA ALA A 81 14.07 -11.91 7.37
C ALA A 81 13.61 -13.12 6.54
N GLU A 82 14.39 -14.20 6.53
CA GLU A 82 14.02 -15.43 5.81
C GLU A 82 12.89 -16.18 6.53
N ALA A 83 13.02 -16.33 7.85
CA ALA A 83 12.06 -17.05 8.68
C ALA A 83 10.79 -16.21 8.92
N PRO A 84 9.60 -16.85 8.95
CA PRO A 84 8.37 -16.15 9.29
C PRO A 84 8.31 -15.79 10.77
N SER A 85 7.60 -14.72 11.09
CA SER A 85 7.10 -14.44 12.43
C SER A 85 5.59 -14.37 12.41
N TYR A 86 4.97 -14.70 13.54
CA TYR A 86 3.52 -14.80 13.67
C TYR A 86 2.88 -13.59 14.36
N HIS A 87 3.66 -12.78 15.07
CA HIS A 87 3.19 -11.66 15.89
C HIS A 87 4.02 -10.38 15.66
N GLU A 88 4.90 -10.37 14.67
CA GLU A 88 5.72 -9.20 14.37
C GLU A 88 5.92 -9.02 12.87
N GLY A 89 6.05 -7.77 12.42
CA GLY A 89 6.26 -7.46 11.02
C GLY A 89 5.88 -6.04 10.62
N HIS A 90 5.10 -5.93 9.55
CA HIS A 90 4.61 -4.67 8.99
C HIS A 90 3.20 -4.81 8.41
N ALA A 91 2.54 -3.69 8.12
CA ALA A 91 1.24 -3.71 7.45
C ALA A 91 1.36 -3.23 6.01
N HIS A 92 0.51 -3.72 5.09
CA HIS A 92 0.34 -3.09 3.77
C HIS A 92 -0.97 -2.33 3.76
N LEU A 93 -0.94 -1.13 3.18
CA LEU A 93 -2.06 -0.25 3.00
C LEU A 93 -2.49 -0.28 1.54
N TYR A 94 -3.79 -0.46 1.33
CA TYR A 94 -4.41 -0.36 0.02
C TYR A 94 -5.54 0.66 0.05
N ILE A 95 -5.64 1.45 -1.02
CA ILE A 95 -6.72 2.41 -1.25
C ILE A 95 -7.36 2.05 -2.58
N ASN A 96 -8.67 1.85 -2.59
CA ASN A 96 -9.45 1.50 -3.79
C ASN A 96 -8.92 0.27 -4.56
N GLY A 97 -8.26 -0.64 -3.85
CA GLY A 97 -7.70 -1.88 -4.40
C GLY A 97 -6.23 -1.77 -4.83
N GLU A 98 -5.66 -0.58 -4.87
CA GLU A 98 -4.25 -0.35 -5.18
C GLU A 98 -3.41 -0.34 -3.90
N LYS A 99 -2.24 -0.98 -3.93
CA LYS A 99 -1.29 -0.94 -2.81
C LYS A 99 -0.59 0.41 -2.79
N VAL A 100 -0.79 1.17 -1.72
CA VAL A 100 -0.23 2.52 -1.60
C VAL A 100 1.07 2.54 -0.80
N ASN A 101 1.14 1.79 0.31
CA ASN A 101 2.34 1.83 1.15
C ASN A 101 2.51 0.59 2.06
N ARG A 102 3.68 0.48 2.68
CA ARG A 102 3.93 -0.35 3.86
C ARG A 102 3.88 0.55 5.09
N LEU A 103 3.22 0.10 6.15
CA LEU A 103 3.11 0.82 7.41
C LEU A 103 3.92 0.11 8.49
N TYR A 104 4.66 0.89 9.27
CA TYR A 104 5.53 0.43 10.36
C TYR A 104 5.16 1.04 11.71
N GLY A 105 3.95 1.59 11.80
CA GLY A 105 3.53 2.32 12.98
C GLY A 105 2.04 2.61 12.97
N LYS A 106 1.63 3.31 14.03
CA LYS A 106 0.24 3.55 14.37
C LYS A 106 -0.48 4.51 13.41
N TYR A 107 0.21 5.54 12.92
CA TYR A 107 -0.42 6.62 12.17
C TYR A 107 0.12 6.72 10.75
N TYR A 108 -0.74 7.06 9.81
CA TYR A 108 -0.39 7.33 8.42
C TYR A 108 -1.23 8.46 7.84
N ASN A 109 -0.60 9.44 7.20
CA ASN A 109 -1.30 10.51 6.50
C ASN A 109 -1.72 10.00 5.11
N LEU A 110 -3.03 9.83 4.90
CA LEU A 110 -3.63 9.42 3.63
C LEU A 110 -3.68 10.57 2.62
N GLY A 111 -3.44 11.82 3.05
CA GLY A 111 -3.57 13.01 2.22
C GLY A 111 -5.02 13.30 1.88
N THR A 112 -5.27 13.76 0.67
CA THR A 112 -6.62 13.93 0.12
C THR A 112 -7.09 12.63 -0.51
N LEU A 113 -8.35 12.27 -0.27
CA LEU A 113 -9.02 11.16 -0.95
C LEU A 113 -9.96 11.71 -2.04
N ASP A 114 -10.22 10.90 -3.06
CA ASP A 114 -11.17 11.25 -4.12
C ASP A 114 -12.57 11.45 -3.54
N GLU A 115 -13.39 12.28 -4.19
CA GLU A 115 -14.79 12.47 -3.80
C GLU A 115 -15.58 11.15 -3.95
N GLY A 116 -16.38 10.81 -2.94
CA GLY A 116 -17.21 9.59 -2.92
C GLY A 116 -16.67 8.49 -1.99
N GLU A 117 -17.19 7.27 -2.16
CA GLU A 117 -16.81 6.11 -1.33
C GLU A 117 -15.38 5.67 -1.65
N ASN A 118 -14.51 5.70 -0.63
CA ASN A 118 -13.16 5.18 -0.66
C ASN A 118 -13.05 3.89 0.14
N LYS A 119 -12.30 2.94 -0.39
CA LYS A 119 -12.06 1.63 0.22
C LYS A 119 -10.65 1.55 0.78
N ILE A 120 -10.52 1.55 2.10
CA ILE A 120 -9.23 1.40 2.79
C ILE A 120 -9.10 -0.03 3.31
N VAL A 121 -8.03 -0.71 2.89
CA VAL A 121 -7.71 -2.07 3.36
C VAL A 121 -6.33 -2.08 3.99
N VAL A 122 -6.24 -2.69 5.17
CA VAL A 122 -4.98 -2.92 5.86
C VAL A 122 -4.77 -4.41 6.07
N SER A 123 -3.58 -4.88 5.75
CA SER A 123 -3.15 -6.26 5.92
C SER A 123 -1.94 -6.35 6.83
N LEU A 124 -1.88 -7.35 7.71
CA LEU A 124 -0.67 -7.63 8.50
C LEU A 124 0.21 -8.66 7.78
N HIS A 125 1.51 -8.40 7.74
CA HIS A 125 2.52 -9.21 7.09
C HIS A 125 3.66 -9.52 8.06
N SER A 126 4.18 -10.74 7.97
CA SER A 126 5.40 -11.17 8.63
C SER A 126 6.62 -10.41 8.08
N ASN A 127 7.73 -10.42 8.83
CA ASN A 127 9.01 -9.83 8.39
C ASN A 127 9.55 -10.44 7.08
N ASN A 128 9.23 -11.71 6.80
CA ASN A 128 9.55 -12.34 5.51
C ASN A 128 8.56 -11.98 4.38
N HIS A 129 7.78 -10.91 4.57
CA HIS A 129 6.75 -10.35 3.67
C HIS A 129 5.51 -11.25 3.43
N GLY A 130 5.48 -12.47 3.96
CA GLY A 130 4.31 -13.32 3.87
C GLY A 130 3.10 -12.72 4.60
N VAL A 131 1.94 -12.73 3.95
CA VAL A 131 0.68 -12.28 4.58
C VAL A 131 0.34 -13.19 5.75
N LEU A 132 0.00 -12.60 6.89
CA LEU A 132 -0.46 -13.36 8.06
C LEU A 132 -1.90 -13.83 7.85
N VAL A 133 -2.11 -15.13 8.05
CA VAL A 133 -3.43 -15.78 7.91
C VAL A 133 -3.72 -16.58 9.16
N TYR A 134 -4.82 -16.26 9.84
CA TYR A 134 -5.31 -17.02 10.98
C TYR A 134 -6.67 -17.62 10.64
N LYS A 135 -6.79 -18.96 10.70
CA LYS A 135 -8.02 -19.70 10.35
C LYS A 135 -8.63 -19.29 8.99
N GLY A 136 -7.79 -19.07 7.99
CA GLY A 136 -8.19 -18.67 6.63
C GLY A 136 -8.62 -17.20 6.48
N LYS A 137 -8.63 -16.40 7.55
CA LYS A 137 -8.93 -14.96 7.50
C LYS A 137 -7.66 -14.15 7.33
N ARG A 138 -7.75 -13.13 6.48
CA ARG A 138 -6.72 -12.11 6.23
C ARG A 138 -7.39 -10.74 6.14
N PHE A 139 -6.68 -9.72 6.61
CA PHE A 139 -6.96 -8.30 6.40
C PHE A 139 -8.14 -7.69 7.18
N LYS A 140 -8.11 -6.36 7.34
CA LYS A 140 -9.20 -5.51 7.81
C LYS A 140 -9.62 -4.56 6.69
N LEU A 141 -10.92 -4.32 6.56
CA LEU A 141 -11.53 -3.47 5.55
C LEU A 141 -12.38 -2.38 6.22
N LEU A 142 -12.21 -1.13 5.78
CA LEU A 142 -13.10 -0.01 6.06
C LEU A 142 -13.58 0.59 4.74
N ARG A 143 -14.85 0.97 4.71
CA ARG A 143 -15.50 1.71 3.62
C ARG A 143 -15.98 3.02 4.20
N TRP A 144 -15.67 4.12 3.57
CA TRP A 144 -16.08 5.45 3.98
C TRP A 144 -16.45 6.25 2.74
#